data_AF-A0A1Y4TM97-F1
#
_entry.id   AF-A0A1Y4TM97-F1
#
_cell.length_a   1.000
_cell.length_b   1.000
_cell.length_c   1.000
_cell.angle_alpha   90.00
_cell.angle_beta   90.00
_cell.angle_gamma   90.00
#
_symmetry.space_group_name_H-M   'P 1'
#
loop_
_entity.id
_entity.type
_entity.pdbx_description
1 polymer ?
#
loop_
_entity_poly.entity_id
_entity_poly.type
_entity_poly.pdbx_seq_one_letter_code
_entity_poly.pdbx_strand_id
1 'polypeptide(L)'
;MRKFRVSLRFKLTAIVAGVMSICCLLLTAVSLSTSAQMVEALPLMQPVLTFPADSDTTGAVSCEPAQIASVAQDRFQTQNLAAMVLVILAGSAAAYWLVRRQLRPLEQLAASVKALEADNMAQIKVPLPNTRDGSYQLALALDDMITRVGQAYAGQKEFAASAAHELRTPLAAMQSRLEVFLMKERTPDEYQQLLQRFDGNLKRLNTLVEQLLQLSSSHVPDTKCGICLGDIVEDAVCELAPVLEQKTVDINLEDHLQVDENPAL
;
A
#
# COMPACT_ATOMS: atom_id res chain seq x y z
N MET A 1 17.93 8.30 27.39
CA MET A 1 18.88 7.97 26.30
C MET A 1 18.13 7.91 24.95
N ARG A 2 18.22 8.96 24.13
CA ARG A 2 17.60 9.03 22.79
C ARG A 2 18.38 8.11 21.83
N LYS A 3 17.84 6.94 21.52
CA LYS A 3 18.38 6.09 20.44
C LYS A 3 18.17 6.84 19.11
N PHE A 4 19.27 7.32 18.51
CA PHE A 4 19.29 7.81 17.14
C PHE A 4 18.75 6.69 16.21
N ARG A 5 17.48 6.81 15.81
CA ARG A 5 16.85 5.87 14.88
C ARG A 5 17.21 6.30 13.47
N VAL A 6 18.31 5.74 13.00
CA VAL A 6 18.89 5.95 11.69
C VAL A 6 17.92 5.46 10.60
N SER A 7 17.62 6.33 9.63
CA SER A 7 16.75 6.08 8.48
C SER A 7 17.14 4.81 7.72
N LEU A 8 16.14 4.03 7.28
CA LEU A 8 16.30 2.78 6.53
C LEU A 8 17.34 2.86 5.40
N ARG A 9 17.40 4.02 4.71
CA ARG A 9 18.35 4.30 3.63
C ARG A 9 19.79 4.31 4.14
N PHE A 10 20.05 4.94 5.28
CA PHE A 10 21.39 5.03 5.87
C PHE A 10 21.88 3.67 6.38
N LYS A 11 20.99 2.83 6.92
CA LYS A 11 21.34 1.44 7.26
C LYS A 11 21.69 0.63 6.03
N LEU A 12 20.92 0.80 4.94
CA LEU A 12 21.14 0.10 3.68
C LEU A 12 22.49 0.51 3.05
N THR A 13 22.78 1.81 3.02
CA THR A 13 24.06 2.32 2.48
C THR A 13 25.23 1.93 3.35
N ALA A 14 25.12 1.98 4.68
CA ALA A 14 26.20 1.59 5.58
C ALA A 14 26.56 0.10 5.46
N ILE A 15 25.55 -0.77 5.29
CA ILE A 15 25.77 -2.21 5.12
C ILE A 15 26.33 -2.52 3.72
N VAL A 16 25.78 -1.92 2.66
CA VAL A 16 26.32 -2.10 1.29
C VAL A 16 27.76 -1.57 1.19
N ALA A 17 28.04 -0.41 1.78
CA ALA A 17 29.40 0.12 1.86
C ALA A 17 30.33 -0.79 2.66
N GLY A 18 29.85 -1.36 3.77
CA GLY A 18 30.60 -2.35 4.55
C GLY A 18 30.94 -3.60 3.76
N VAL A 19 29.96 -4.19 3.06
CA VAL A 19 30.17 -5.38 2.22
C VAL A 19 31.12 -5.08 1.06
N MET A 20 30.95 -3.94 0.36
CA MET A 20 31.85 -3.51 -0.71
C MET A 20 33.27 -3.26 -0.19
N SER A 21 33.42 -2.63 0.98
CA SER A 21 34.71 -2.39 1.60
C SER A 21 35.41 -3.69 1.99
N ILE A 22 34.68 -4.67 2.55
CA ILE A 22 35.22 -5.99 2.88
C ILE A 22 35.65 -6.73 1.61
N CYS A 23 34.83 -6.67 0.56
CA CYS A 23 35.15 -7.23 -0.75
C CYS A 23 36.44 -6.62 -1.33
N CYS A 24 36.55 -5.29 -1.33
CA CYS A 24 37.77 -4.59 -1.77
C CYS A 24 38.99 -4.96 -0.92
N LEU A 25 38.86 -5.03 0.41
CA LEU A 25 39.96 -5.38 1.30
C LEU A 25 40.45 -6.81 1.06
N LEU A 26 39.55 -7.77 0.86
CA LEU A 26 39.89 -9.15 0.55
C LEU A 26 40.58 -9.25 -0.83
N LEU A 27 40.08 -8.55 -1.85
CA LEU A 27 40.72 -8.52 -3.17
C LEU A 27 42.12 -7.90 -3.10
N THR A 28 42.30 -6.81 -2.35
CA THR A 28 43.62 -6.21 -2.15
C THR A 28 44.56 -7.17 -1.39
N ALA A 29 44.09 -7.84 -0.33
CA ALA A 29 44.91 -8.77 0.43
C ALA A 29 45.36 -9.97 -0.41
N VAL A 30 44.47 -10.54 -1.22
CA VAL A 30 44.80 -11.62 -2.17
C VAL A 30 45.81 -11.12 -3.20
N SER A 31 45.62 -9.93 -3.78
CA SER A 31 46.56 -9.34 -4.73
C SER A 31 47.95 -9.07 -4.12
N LEU A 32 48.03 -8.57 -2.89
CA LEU A 32 49.31 -8.36 -2.20
C LEU A 32 50.00 -9.70 -1.87
N SER A 33 49.26 -10.69 -1.39
CA SER A 33 49.82 -12.03 -1.14
C SER A 33 50.37 -12.67 -2.41
N THR A 34 49.73 -12.40 -3.55
CA THR A 34 50.18 -12.83 -4.88
C THR A 34 51.49 -12.17 -5.27
N SER A 35 51.58 -10.84 -5.10
CA SER A 35 52.79 -10.08 -5.41
C SER A 35 53.98 -10.48 -4.53
N ALA A 36 53.75 -10.79 -3.25
CA ALA A 36 54.80 -11.22 -2.33
C ALA A 36 55.40 -12.58 -2.74
N GLN A 37 54.54 -13.53 -3.13
CA GLN A 37 54.99 -14.84 -3.62
C GLN A 37 55.75 -14.74 -4.96
N MET A 38 55.42 -13.77 -5.82
CA MET A 38 56.18 -13.50 -7.05
C MET A 38 57.56 -12.89 -6.76
N VAL A 39 57.69 -12.01 -5.78
CA VAL A 39 58.97 -11.38 -5.39
C VAL A 39 59.90 -12.37 -4.69
N GLU A 40 59.36 -13.31 -3.91
CA GLU A 40 60.14 -14.36 -3.25
C GLU A 40 60.66 -15.44 -4.21
N ALA A 41 60.14 -15.51 -5.44
CA ALA A 41 60.67 -16.33 -6.52
C ALA A 41 61.86 -15.70 -7.28
N LEU A 42 62.24 -14.45 -6.97
CA LEU A 42 63.39 -13.78 -7.61
C LEU A 42 64.81 -14.20 -7.17
N PRO A 43 65.10 -15.01 -6.12
CA PRO A 43 66.50 -15.18 -5.69
C PRO A 43 67.30 -16.15 -6.58
N LEU A 44 66.74 -16.68 -7.67
CA LEU A 44 67.44 -17.54 -8.63
C LEU A 44 67.83 -16.82 -9.93
N MET A 45 67.71 -15.48 -9.98
CA MET A 45 68.17 -14.67 -11.12
C MET A 45 69.39 -13.83 -10.74
N GLN A 46 70.30 -14.39 -9.95
CA GLN A 46 71.69 -13.94 -10.00
C GLN A 46 72.34 -14.66 -11.17
N PRO A 47 72.75 -13.97 -12.25
CA PRO A 47 73.73 -14.57 -13.14
C PRO A 47 75.01 -14.69 -12.32
N VAL A 48 75.30 -15.89 -11.82
CA VAL A 48 76.64 -16.24 -11.34
C VAL A 48 77.54 -16.19 -12.57
N LEU A 49 78.01 -14.99 -12.92
CA LEU A 49 79.15 -14.81 -13.81
C LEU A 49 80.41 -14.83 -12.96
N THR A 50 80.72 -15.99 -12.40
CA THR A 50 82.10 -16.30 -12.03
C THR A 50 82.69 -17.10 -13.18
N PHE A 51 83.42 -16.42 -14.06
CA PHE A 51 84.33 -17.07 -14.98
C PHE A 51 85.62 -17.41 -14.21
N PRO A 52 86.00 -18.69 -14.06
CA PRO A 52 87.39 -19.03 -13.86
C PRO A 52 88.07 -19.03 -15.24
N ALA A 53 89.07 -18.19 -15.41
CA ALA A 53 90.06 -18.40 -16.45
C ALA A 53 90.86 -19.66 -16.08
N ASP A 54 90.52 -20.83 -16.67
CA ASP A 54 91.47 -21.65 -17.43
C ASP A 54 90.90 -23.01 -17.87
N SER A 55 91.14 -23.30 -19.16
CA SER A 55 91.23 -24.58 -19.89
C SER A 55 90.17 -25.69 -19.75
N ASP A 56 89.59 -26.00 -20.92
CA ASP A 56 89.29 -27.33 -21.46
C ASP A 56 88.39 -28.28 -20.66
N THR A 57 87.07 -28.24 -20.91
CA THR A 57 86.30 -29.39 -21.43
C THR A 57 84.84 -29.03 -21.71
N THR A 58 84.35 -29.63 -22.79
CA THR A 58 83.04 -29.56 -23.41
C THR A 58 81.89 -29.84 -22.43
N GLY A 59 80.91 -28.94 -22.37
CA GLY A 59 79.68 -29.16 -21.59
C GLY A 59 78.79 -27.92 -21.49
N ALA A 60 78.42 -27.31 -22.62
CA ALA A 60 77.42 -26.25 -22.64
C ALA A 60 76.04 -26.84 -22.32
N VAL A 61 75.62 -26.82 -21.05
CA VAL A 61 74.22 -27.02 -20.68
C VAL A 61 73.51 -25.69 -20.88
N SER A 62 72.98 -25.51 -22.09
CA SER A 62 72.11 -24.39 -22.43
C SER A 62 70.67 -24.77 -22.13
N CYS A 63 70.06 -24.02 -21.20
CA CYS A 63 68.64 -23.72 -21.01
C CYS A 63 67.64 -24.87 -20.87
N GLU A 64 66.81 -24.81 -19.81
CA GLU A 64 65.36 -24.58 -20.01
C GLU A 64 64.69 -24.05 -18.71
N PRO A 65 64.72 -22.73 -18.43
CA PRO A 65 63.96 -22.14 -17.32
C PRO A 65 62.46 -21.99 -17.65
N ALA A 66 61.97 -22.68 -18.69
CA ALA A 66 60.59 -22.54 -19.16
C ALA A 66 59.60 -23.54 -18.52
N GLN A 67 60.07 -24.62 -17.89
CA GLN A 67 59.18 -25.70 -17.40
C GLN A 67 58.73 -25.55 -15.94
N ILE A 68 59.42 -24.75 -15.13
CA ILE A 68 59.07 -24.56 -13.69
C ILE A 68 58.07 -23.41 -13.52
N ALA A 69 57.99 -22.49 -14.48
CA ALA A 69 57.04 -21.37 -14.44
C ALA A 69 55.57 -21.80 -14.69
N SER A 70 55.32 -22.88 -15.44
CA SER A 70 53.95 -23.26 -15.82
C SER A 70 53.19 -24.02 -14.72
N VAL A 71 53.87 -24.83 -13.91
CA VAL A 71 53.23 -25.61 -12.81
C VAL A 71 52.91 -24.73 -11.59
N ALA A 72 53.66 -23.64 -11.39
CA ALA A 72 53.36 -22.63 -10.36
C ALA A 72 52.18 -21.72 -10.76
N GLN A 73 51.95 -21.52 -12.06
CA GLN A 73 50.90 -20.64 -12.61
C GLN A 73 49.49 -21.21 -12.39
N ASP A 74 49.30 -22.53 -12.51
CA ASP A 74 47.99 -23.20 -12.50
C ASP A 74 47.34 -23.25 -11.09
N ARG A 75 48.16 -23.48 -10.06
CA ARG A 75 47.73 -23.44 -8.65
C ARG A 75 47.32 -22.02 -8.24
N PHE A 76 47.98 -21.02 -8.81
CA PHE A 76 47.70 -19.61 -8.56
C PHE A 76 46.40 -19.13 -9.19
N GLN A 77 46.18 -19.49 -10.46
CA GLN A 77 44.95 -19.14 -11.16
C GLN A 77 43.72 -19.79 -10.51
N THR A 78 43.83 -21.06 -10.11
CA THR A 78 42.72 -21.77 -9.46
C THR A 78 42.40 -21.22 -8.07
N GLN A 79 43.39 -20.85 -7.25
CA GLN A 79 43.14 -20.21 -5.95
C GLN A 79 42.52 -18.82 -6.07
N ASN A 80 42.99 -17.99 -7.00
CA ASN A 80 42.45 -16.64 -7.18
C ASN A 80 41.03 -16.67 -7.76
N LEU A 81 40.77 -17.57 -8.70
CA LEU A 81 39.44 -17.78 -9.27
C LEU A 81 38.47 -18.34 -8.20
N ALA A 82 38.91 -19.28 -7.36
CA ALA A 82 38.12 -19.77 -6.24
C ALA A 82 37.80 -18.67 -5.21
N ALA A 83 38.78 -17.82 -4.87
CA ALA A 83 38.57 -16.67 -3.98
C ALA A 83 37.57 -15.67 -4.56
N MET A 84 37.69 -15.35 -5.86
CA MET A 84 36.77 -14.45 -6.57
C MET A 84 35.33 -15.01 -6.56
N VAL A 85 35.16 -16.30 -6.88
CA VAL A 85 33.84 -16.96 -6.86
C VAL A 85 33.24 -16.95 -5.45
N LEU A 86 34.04 -17.23 -4.42
CA LEU A 86 33.57 -17.24 -3.03
C LEU A 86 33.10 -15.84 -2.60
N VAL A 87 33.83 -14.80 -2.94
CA VAL A 87 33.46 -13.41 -2.62
C VAL A 87 32.17 -13.00 -3.36
N ILE A 88 32.01 -13.38 -4.63
CA ILE A 88 30.77 -13.12 -5.39
C ILE A 88 29.58 -13.85 -4.77
N LEU A 89 29.76 -15.12 -4.38
CA LEU A 89 28.71 -15.91 -3.71
C LEU A 89 28.34 -15.31 -2.35
N ALA A 90 29.33 -14.90 -1.56
CA ALA A 90 29.08 -14.28 -0.26
C ALA A 90 28.37 -12.92 -0.41
N GLY A 91 28.82 -12.09 -1.34
CA GLY A 91 28.21 -10.78 -1.63
C GLY A 91 26.78 -10.90 -2.16
N SER A 92 26.52 -11.83 -3.08
CA SER A 92 25.18 -12.10 -3.61
C SER A 92 24.24 -12.69 -2.56
N ALA A 93 24.70 -13.62 -1.72
CA ALA A 93 23.93 -14.16 -0.61
C ALA A 93 23.57 -13.07 0.43
N ALA A 94 24.52 -12.19 0.77
CA ALA A 94 24.29 -11.07 1.66
C ALA A 94 23.29 -10.06 1.06
N ALA A 95 23.42 -9.73 -0.23
CA ALA A 95 22.50 -8.85 -0.94
C ALA A 95 21.08 -9.44 -0.98
N TYR A 96 20.95 -10.74 -1.31
CA TYR A 96 19.68 -11.44 -1.34
C TYR A 96 19.00 -11.44 0.04
N TRP A 97 19.75 -11.77 1.10
CA TRP A 97 19.23 -11.76 2.46
C TRP A 97 18.77 -10.36 2.91
N LEU A 98 19.52 -9.32 2.52
CA LEU A 98 19.19 -7.93 2.81
C LEU A 98 17.89 -7.50 2.12
N VAL A 99 17.77 -7.75 0.82
CA VAL A 99 16.58 -7.43 0.03
C VAL A 99 15.35 -8.12 0.59
N ARG A 100 15.47 -9.43 0.89
CA ARG A 100 14.38 -10.21 1.48
C ARG A 100 13.92 -9.66 2.84
N ARG A 101 14.85 -9.23 3.70
CA ARG A 101 14.51 -8.66 5.01
C ARG A 101 13.75 -7.33 4.90
N GLN A 102 14.09 -6.51 3.91
CA GLN A 102 13.48 -5.19 3.71
C GLN A 102 12.11 -5.26 3.02
N LEU A 103 11.90 -6.25 2.16
CA LEU A 103 10.62 -6.48 1.46
C LEU A 103 9.60 -7.27 2.29
N ARG A 104 10.05 -8.05 3.28
CA ARG A 104 9.15 -8.83 4.17
C ARG A 104 7.96 -8.03 4.76
N PRO A 105 8.11 -6.79 5.27
CA PRO A 105 6.95 -6.01 5.74
C PRO A 105 5.98 -5.62 4.61
N LEU A 106 6.46 -5.42 3.38
CA LEU A 106 5.60 -5.17 2.22
C LEU A 106 4.81 -6.42 1.83
N GLU A 107 5.44 -7.60 1.88
CA GLU A 107 4.75 -8.88 1.65
C GLU A 107 3.65 -9.14 2.71
N GLN A 108 3.91 -8.78 3.97
CA GLN A 108 2.90 -8.88 5.04
C GLN A 108 1.72 -7.95 4.80
N LEU A 109 1.98 -6.68 4.42
CA LEU A 109 0.92 -5.73 4.06
C LEU A 109 0.12 -6.23 2.85
N ALA A 110 0.80 -6.73 1.81
CA ALA A 110 0.14 -7.28 0.63
C ALA A 110 -0.72 -8.51 0.95
N ALA A 111 -0.25 -9.38 1.86
CA ALA A 111 -1.03 -10.52 2.34
C ALA A 111 -2.27 -10.08 3.13
N SER A 112 -2.14 -9.07 4.01
CA SER A 112 -3.28 -8.49 4.71
C SER A 112 -4.31 -7.91 3.74
N VAL A 113 -3.88 -7.13 2.74
CA VAL A 113 -4.74 -6.59 1.67
C VAL A 113 -5.42 -7.69 0.86
N LYS A 114 -4.72 -8.77 0.53
CA LYS A 114 -5.29 -9.88 -0.23
C LYS A 114 -6.32 -10.69 0.57
N ALA A 115 -6.19 -10.71 1.90
CA ALA A 115 -7.15 -11.34 2.80
C ALA A 115 -8.36 -10.45 3.13
N LEU A 116 -8.38 -9.19 2.69
CA LEU A 116 -9.54 -8.31 2.83
C LEU A 116 -10.64 -8.77 1.86
N GLU A 117 -11.67 -9.40 2.41
CA GLU A 117 -12.95 -9.62 1.75
C GLU A 117 -13.87 -8.41 1.99
N ALA A 118 -14.75 -8.12 1.02
CA ALA A 118 -15.67 -6.96 1.07
C ALA A 118 -16.54 -6.93 2.33
N ASP A 119 -16.88 -8.08 2.90
CA ASP A 119 -17.75 -8.17 4.07
C ASP A 119 -17.00 -7.97 5.41
N ASN A 120 -15.66 -8.00 5.42
CA ASN A 120 -14.82 -7.89 6.63
C ASN A 120 -13.93 -6.64 6.68
N MET A 121 -14.12 -5.69 5.75
CA MET A 121 -13.26 -4.50 5.64
C MET A 121 -13.25 -3.62 6.91
N ALA A 122 -14.34 -3.58 7.68
CA ALA A 122 -14.43 -2.77 8.89
C ALA A 122 -13.64 -3.33 10.10
N GLN A 123 -13.26 -4.61 10.08
CA GLN A 123 -12.62 -5.27 11.24
C GLN A 123 -11.10 -5.42 11.11
N ILE A 124 -10.53 -5.27 9.92
CA ILE A 124 -9.12 -5.52 9.68
C ILE A 124 -8.32 -4.23 9.87
N LYS A 125 -7.67 -4.10 11.04
CA LYS A 125 -6.63 -3.09 11.27
C LYS A 125 -5.33 -3.56 10.63
N VAL A 126 -4.76 -2.74 9.75
CA VAL A 126 -3.45 -3.04 9.16
C VAL A 126 -2.41 -3.01 10.29
N PRO A 127 -1.64 -4.08 10.52
CA PRO A 127 -0.63 -4.09 11.57
C PRO A 127 0.47 -3.08 11.24
N LEU A 128 0.47 -1.94 11.94
CA LEU A 128 1.46 -0.89 11.79
C LEU A 128 2.84 -1.41 12.22
N PRO A 129 3.86 -1.41 11.36
CA PRO A 129 5.19 -1.83 11.75
C PRO A 129 5.77 -0.91 12.84
N ASN A 130 6.32 -1.48 13.92
CA ASN A 130 6.87 -0.73 15.07
C ASN A 130 8.03 0.24 14.73
N THR A 131 8.58 0.14 13.53
CA THR A 131 9.61 1.02 12.98
C THR A 131 8.97 2.12 12.14
N ARG A 132 9.07 3.39 12.58
CA ARG A 132 8.69 4.61 11.86
C ARG A 132 9.60 4.90 10.65
N ASP A 133 9.78 3.91 9.78
CA ASP A 133 10.51 4.00 8.52
C ASP A 133 9.55 4.28 7.35
N GLY A 134 10.05 4.34 6.10
CA GLY A 134 9.21 4.57 4.92
C GLY A 134 8.07 3.55 4.73
N SER A 135 8.25 2.32 5.21
CA SER A 135 7.18 1.30 5.23
C SER A 135 6.04 1.62 6.19
N TYR A 136 6.28 2.39 7.25
CA TYR A 136 5.23 2.83 8.18
C TYR A 136 4.31 3.89 7.56
N GLN A 137 4.86 4.84 6.81
CA GLN A 137 4.05 5.84 6.12
C GLN A 137 3.15 5.20 5.05
N LEU A 138 3.67 4.21 4.31
CA LEU A 138 2.86 3.46 3.36
C LEU A 138 1.77 2.63 4.06
N ALA A 139 2.10 1.95 5.15
CA ALA A 139 1.12 1.21 5.94
C ALA A 139 0.00 2.12 6.47
N LEU A 140 0.36 3.33 6.93
CA LEU A 140 -0.60 4.32 7.42
C LEU A 140 -1.50 4.86 6.29
N ALA A 141 -0.93 5.20 5.14
CA ALA A 141 -1.70 5.65 3.98
C ALA A 141 -2.65 4.57 3.46
N LEU A 142 -2.21 3.30 3.49
CA LEU A 142 -3.03 2.15 3.13
C LEU A 142 -4.17 1.92 4.13
N ASP A 143 -3.90 2.03 5.42
CA ASP A 143 -4.91 1.91 6.48
C ASP A 143 -5.99 3.01 6.37
N ASP A 144 -5.57 4.26 6.10
CA ASP A 144 -6.49 5.38 5.83
C ASP A 144 -7.34 5.13 4.57
N MET A 145 -6.72 4.64 3.49
CA MET A 145 -7.44 4.28 2.27
C MET A 145 -8.46 3.15 2.52
N ILE A 146 -8.08 2.08 3.21
CA ILE A 146 -8.98 0.96 3.53
C ILE A 146 -10.14 1.45 4.39
N THR A 147 -9.87 2.32 5.37
CA THR A 147 -10.90 2.90 6.24
C THR A 147 -11.91 3.71 5.42
N ARG A 148 -11.44 4.61 4.56
CA ARG A 148 -12.31 5.43 3.69
C ARG A 148 -13.17 4.56 2.76
N VAL A 149 -12.56 3.55 2.13
CA VAL A 149 -13.28 2.62 1.24
C VAL A 149 -14.31 1.80 2.03
N GLY A 150 -13.95 1.33 3.22
CA GLY A 150 -14.85 0.58 4.10
C GLY A 150 -16.06 1.41 4.52
N GLN A 151 -15.86 2.69 4.88
CA GLN A 151 -16.94 3.61 5.21
C GLN A 151 -17.86 3.87 4.01
N ALA A 152 -17.29 4.13 2.82
CA ALA A 152 -18.08 4.34 1.61
C ALA A 152 -18.91 3.09 1.24
N TYR A 153 -18.32 1.90 1.34
CA TYR A 153 -19.01 0.63 1.07
C TYR A 153 -20.13 0.35 2.08
N ALA A 154 -19.89 0.61 3.38
CA ALA A 154 -20.90 0.46 4.42
C ALA A 154 -22.10 1.38 4.17
N GLY A 155 -21.85 2.67 3.87
CA GLY A 155 -22.89 3.62 3.51
C GLY A 155 -23.68 3.19 2.26
N GLN A 156 -22.99 2.69 1.22
CA GLN A 156 -23.66 2.18 0.03
C GLN A 156 -24.55 0.96 0.34
N LYS A 157 -24.09 0.03 1.18
CA LYS A 157 -24.84 -1.16 1.59
C LYS A 157 -26.09 -0.79 2.38
N GLU A 158 -25.97 0.13 3.33
CA GLU A 158 -27.09 0.64 4.13
C GLU A 158 -28.10 1.40 3.26
N PHE A 159 -27.63 2.27 2.37
CA PHE A 159 -28.47 2.98 1.41
C PHE A 159 -29.25 2.01 0.51
N ALA A 160 -28.57 1.00 -0.06
CA ALA A 160 -29.22 -0.01 -0.91
C ALA A 160 -30.27 -0.82 -0.13
N ALA A 161 -29.97 -1.22 1.11
CA ALA A 161 -30.90 -1.94 1.97
C ALA A 161 -32.13 -1.09 2.31
N SER A 162 -31.93 0.17 2.70
CA SER A 162 -33.00 1.10 3.01
C SER A 162 -33.88 1.37 1.78
N ALA A 163 -33.28 1.64 0.62
CA ALA A 163 -33.99 1.83 -0.64
C ALA A 163 -34.84 0.60 -1.00
N ALA A 164 -34.28 -0.61 -0.87
CA ALA A 164 -35.02 -1.84 -1.13
C ALA A 164 -36.23 -2.00 -0.19
N HIS A 165 -36.08 -1.67 1.09
CA HIS A 165 -37.18 -1.72 2.07
C HIS A 165 -38.29 -0.70 1.75
N GLU A 166 -37.92 0.54 1.46
CA GLU A 166 -38.85 1.62 1.12
C GLU A 166 -39.62 1.35 -0.19
N LEU A 167 -39.01 0.67 -1.16
CA LEU A 167 -39.66 0.29 -2.42
C LEU A 167 -40.52 -0.97 -2.29
N ARG A 168 -40.10 -1.95 -1.48
CA ARG A 168 -40.82 -3.22 -1.31
C ARG A 168 -42.20 -3.04 -0.68
N THR A 169 -42.31 -2.16 0.31
CA THR A 169 -43.56 -1.90 1.04
C THR A 169 -44.71 -1.42 0.14
N PRO A 170 -44.57 -0.33 -0.65
CA PRO A 170 -45.63 0.12 -1.54
C PRO A 170 -45.93 -0.88 -2.66
N LEU A 171 -44.91 -1.61 -3.14
CA LEU A 171 -45.07 -2.62 -4.18
C LEU A 171 -45.86 -3.85 -3.69
N ALA A 172 -45.58 -4.34 -2.48
CA ALA A 172 -46.37 -5.39 -1.84
C ALA A 172 -47.82 -4.95 -1.58
N ALA A 173 -48.03 -3.69 -1.17
CA ALA A 173 -49.37 -3.15 -0.97
C ALA A 173 -50.16 -3.04 -2.29
N MET A 174 -49.51 -2.65 -3.40
CA MET A 174 -50.12 -2.68 -4.73
C MET A 174 -50.50 -4.11 -5.14
N GLN A 175 -49.58 -5.07 -4.99
CA GLN A 175 -49.82 -6.47 -5.35
C GLN A 175 -50.98 -7.08 -4.56
N SER A 176 -51.00 -6.91 -3.23
CA SER A 176 -52.10 -7.40 -2.38
C SER A 176 -53.46 -6.81 -2.77
N ARG A 177 -53.51 -5.51 -3.09
CA ARG A 177 -54.75 -4.88 -3.57
C ARG A 177 -55.21 -5.45 -4.90
N LEU A 178 -54.27 -5.70 -5.82
CA LEU A 178 -54.57 -6.31 -7.12
C LEU A 178 -55.12 -7.73 -6.93
N GLU A 179 -54.49 -8.56 -6.09
CA GLU A 179 -54.92 -9.92 -5.79
C GLU A 179 -56.35 -9.94 -5.24
N VAL A 180 -56.65 -9.12 -4.22
CA VAL A 180 -58.00 -9.01 -3.64
C VAL A 180 -59.02 -8.49 -4.65
N PHE A 181 -58.59 -7.62 -5.57
CA PHE A 181 -59.48 -7.11 -6.62
C PHE A 181 -59.82 -8.18 -7.65
N LEU A 182 -58.85 -9.04 -8.02
CA LEU A 182 -59.00 -10.13 -8.99
C LEU A 182 -59.83 -11.31 -8.47
N MET A 183 -60.09 -11.43 -7.16
CA MET A 183 -60.86 -12.54 -6.58
C MET A 183 -62.34 -12.57 -6.96
N LYS A 184 -62.90 -11.47 -7.48
CA LYS A 184 -64.31 -11.40 -7.89
C LYS A 184 -64.52 -10.34 -8.96
N GLU A 185 -65.55 -10.50 -9.79
CA GLU A 185 -65.97 -9.44 -10.71
C GLU A 185 -66.39 -8.18 -9.94
N ARG A 186 -66.04 -7.02 -10.50
CA ARG A 186 -66.22 -5.69 -9.91
C ARG A 186 -66.95 -4.79 -10.88
N THR A 187 -67.62 -3.79 -10.32
CA THR A 187 -68.30 -2.76 -11.10
C THR A 187 -67.29 -1.87 -11.85
N PRO A 188 -67.68 -1.24 -12.98
CA PRO A 188 -66.82 -0.30 -13.71
C PRO A 188 -66.27 0.83 -12.82
N ASP A 189 -67.07 1.32 -11.87
CA ASP A 189 -66.67 2.37 -10.93
C ASP A 189 -65.56 1.89 -9.97
N GLU A 190 -65.64 0.65 -9.47
CA GLU A 190 -64.59 0.05 -8.65
C GLU A 190 -63.26 -0.10 -9.43
N TYR A 191 -63.33 -0.42 -10.73
CA TYR A 191 -62.15 -0.46 -11.60
C TYR A 191 -61.51 0.92 -11.73
N GLN A 192 -62.29 1.96 -12.00
CA GLN A 192 -61.76 3.33 -12.08
C GLN A 192 -61.10 3.77 -10.77
N GLN A 193 -61.72 3.46 -9.63
CA GLN A 193 -61.13 3.75 -8.32
C GLN A 193 -59.80 3.00 -8.08
N LEU A 194 -59.71 1.74 -8.52
CA LEU A 194 -58.46 0.98 -8.44
C LEU A 194 -57.37 1.65 -9.28
N LEU A 195 -57.66 1.97 -10.54
CA LEU A 195 -56.71 2.63 -11.44
C LEU A 195 -56.22 3.97 -10.89
N GLN A 196 -57.11 4.80 -10.34
CA GLN A 196 -56.71 6.06 -9.69
C GLN A 196 -55.78 5.84 -8.48
N ARG A 197 -56.05 4.82 -7.67
CA ARG A 197 -55.17 4.46 -6.53
C ARG A 197 -53.81 3.96 -7.00
N PHE A 198 -53.75 3.20 -8.08
CA PHE A 198 -52.50 2.75 -8.68
C PHE A 198 -51.69 3.91 -9.27
N ASP A 199 -52.33 4.86 -9.96
CA ASP A 199 -51.69 6.07 -10.45
C ASP A 199 -51.06 6.88 -9.31
N GLY A 200 -51.79 7.10 -8.21
CA GLY A 200 -51.26 7.78 -7.03
C GLY A 200 -50.08 7.04 -6.38
N ASN A 201 -50.16 5.72 -6.26
CA ASN A 201 -49.08 4.92 -5.73
C ASN A 201 -47.83 4.91 -6.65
N LEU A 202 -48.01 4.92 -7.98
CA LEU A 202 -46.91 5.01 -8.95
C LEU A 202 -46.22 6.38 -8.89
N LYS A 203 -46.98 7.47 -8.78
CA LYS A 203 -46.42 8.83 -8.58
C LYS A 203 -45.58 8.91 -7.32
N ARG A 204 -46.05 8.31 -6.21
CA ARG A 204 -45.30 8.22 -4.96
C ARG A 204 -44.01 7.40 -5.13
N LEU A 205 -44.07 6.27 -5.82
CA LEU A 205 -42.89 5.46 -6.10
C LEU A 205 -41.86 6.25 -6.92
N ASN A 206 -42.30 7.00 -7.93
CA ASN A 206 -41.43 7.82 -8.77
C ASN A 206 -40.75 8.93 -7.94
N THR A 207 -41.51 9.57 -7.05
CA THR A 207 -40.97 10.58 -6.11
C THR A 207 -39.90 9.98 -5.21
N LEU A 208 -40.10 8.77 -4.68
CA LEU A 208 -39.10 8.08 -3.87
C LEU A 208 -37.83 7.75 -4.67
N VAL A 209 -37.98 7.28 -5.91
CA VAL A 209 -36.83 7.02 -6.79
C VAL A 209 -36.05 8.30 -7.06
N GLU A 210 -36.74 9.41 -7.31
CA GLU A 210 -36.12 10.72 -7.56
C GLU A 210 -35.36 11.24 -6.33
N GLN A 211 -35.94 11.09 -5.13
CA GLN A 211 -35.28 11.39 -3.87
C GLN A 211 -34.02 10.53 -3.64
N LEU A 212 -34.10 9.22 -3.94
CA LEU A 212 -32.95 8.32 -3.85
C LEU A 212 -31.83 8.73 -4.84
N LEU A 213 -32.18 9.15 -6.06
CA LEU A 213 -31.21 9.63 -7.05
C LEU A 213 -30.52 10.94 -6.63
N GLN A 214 -31.26 11.86 -6.01
CA GLN A 214 -30.71 13.10 -5.45
C GLN A 214 -29.71 12.80 -4.30
N LEU A 215 -30.04 11.86 -3.41
CA LEU A 215 -29.15 11.42 -2.33
C LEU A 215 -27.91 10.70 -2.85
N SER A 216 -28.04 9.88 -3.90
CA SER A 216 -26.91 9.20 -4.51
C SER A 216 -25.95 10.15 -5.26
N SER A 217 -26.43 11.31 -5.70
CA SER A 217 -25.65 12.26 -6.51
C SER A 217 -25.04 13.39 -5.66
N SER A 218 -25.55 13.61 -4.46
CA SER A 218 -25.07 14.67 -3.58
C SER A 218 -23.75 14.26 -2.93
N HIS A 219 -22.65 14.81 -3.45
CA HIS A 219 -21.36 14.74 -2.79
C HIS A 219 -21.35 15.79 -1.68
N VAL A 220 -21.58 15.38 -0.43
CA VAL A 220 -21.42 16.28 0.72
C VAL A 220 -19.91 16.52 0.90
N PRO A 221 -19.40 17.74 0.66
CA PRO A 221 -18.01 18.02 0.95
C PRO A 221 -17.77 17.87 2.45
N ASP A 222 -16.74 17.13 2.83
CA ASP A 222 -16.35 16.83 4.22
C ASP A 222 -15.78 18.06 4.97
N THR A 223 -16.15 19.26 4.53
CA THR A 223 -15.66 20.52 5.07
C THR A 223 -16.63 21.01 6.12
N LYS A 224 -16.31 20.78 7.40
CA LYS A 224 -17.04 21.37 8.52
C LYS A 224 -16.82 22.89 8.48
N CYS A 225 -17.78 23.62 7.94
CA CYS A 225 -17.83 25.08 8.01
C CYS A 225 -18.71 25.50 9.19
N GLY A 226 -18.39 26.62 9.84
CA GLY A 226 -19.32 27.23 10.79
C GLY A 226 -20.55 27.73 10.03
N ILE A 227 -21.74 27.31 10.44
CA ILE A 227 -23.00 27.67 9.78
C ILE A 227 -23.79 28.54 10.75
N CYS A 228 -24.26 29.71 10.30
CA CYS A 228 -25.17 30.52 11.10
C CYS A 228 -26.58 29.93 10.98
N LEU A 229 -27.06 29.33 12.08
CA LEU A 229 -28.34 28.62 12.09
C LEU A 229 -29.52 29.58 11.89
N GLY A 230 -29.40 30.83 12.35
CA GLY A 230 -30.42 31.87 12.18
C GLY A 230 -30.74 32.13 10.72
N ASP A 231 -29.71 32.36 9.90
CA ASP A 231 -29.85 32.64 8.47
C ASP A 231 -30.57 31.49 7.72
N ILE A 232 -30.23 30.24 8.04
CA ILE A 232 -30.87 29.07 7.41
C ILE A 232 -32.34 28.97 7.81
N VAL A 233 -32.66 29.22 9.08
CA VAL A 233 -34.05 29.15 9.54
C VAL A 233 -34.86 30.29 8.93
N GLU A 234 -34.32 31.49 8.82
CA GLU A 234 -34.97 32.63 8.18
C GLU A 234 -35.22 32.38 6.69
N ASP A 235 -34.21 31.84 5.96
CA ASP A 235 -34.33 31.45 4.56
C ASP A 235 -35.40 30.36 4.36
N ALA A 236 -35.41 29.33 5.21
CA ALA A 236 -36.39 28.25 5.15
C ALA A 236 -37.82 28.73 5.45
N VAL A 237 -37.98 29.63 6.43
CA VAL A 237 -39.28 30.25 6.75
C VAL A 237 -39.76 31.11 5.59
N CYS A 238 -38.86 31.86 4.94
CA CYS A 238 -39.18 32.65 3.74
C CYS A 238 -39.60 31.76 2.56
N GLU A 239 -38.93 30.63 2.34
CA GLU A 239 -39.28 29.67 1.28
C GLU A 239 -40.64 29.01 1.52
N LEU A 240 -40.97 28.73 2.79
CA LEU A 240 -42.21 28.07 3.18
C LEU A 240 -43.39 29.04 3.41
N ALA A 241 -43.15 30.35 3.46
CA ALA A 241 -44.17 31.39 3.64
C ALA A 241 -45.42 31.25 2.73
N PRO A 242 -45.32 30.95 1.43
CA PRO A 242 -46.50 30.81 0.57
C PRO A 242 -47.37 29.59 0.94
N VAL A 243 -46.78 28.56 1.53
CA VAL A 243 -47.48 27.34 1.98
C VAL A 243 -48.12 27.56 3.35
N LEU A 244 -47.50 28.40 4.18
CA LEU A 244 -48.00 28.80 5.51
C LEU A 244 -49.20 29.75 5.41
N GLU A 245 -49.31 30.58 4.37
CA GLU A 245 -50.50 31.39 4.16
C GLU A 245 -51.76 30.55 3.84
N GLN A 246 -51.60 29.34 3.29
CA GLN A 246 -52.71 28.44 2.97
C GLN A 246 -53.22 27.61 4.16
N LYS A 247 -52.44 27.52 5.24
CA LYS A 247 -52.80 26.82 6.47
C LYS A 247 -52.51 27.72 7.65
N THR A 248 -53.52 28.16 8.39
CA THR A 248 -53.42 29.06 9.55
C THR A 248 -52.46 28.51 10.62
N VAL A 249 -51.16 28.73 10.44
CA VAL A 249 -50.08 28.26 11.29
C VAL A 249 -49.27 29.49 11.67
N ASP A 250 -49.25 29.78 12.97
CA ASP A 250 -48.51 30.90 13.54
C ASP A 250 -47.11 30.39 13.95
N ILE A 251 -46.06 30.98 13.40
CA ILE A 251 -44.67 30.59 13.69
C ILE A 251 -44.04 31.71 14.53
N ASN A 252 -43.71 31.38 15.78
CA ASN A 252 -42.99 32.28 16.68
C ASN A 252 -41.56 31.73 16.87
N LEU A 253 -40.55 32.47 16.40
CA LEU A 253 -39.15 32.15 16.66
C LEU A 253 -38.74 32.78 18.00
N GLU A 254 -38.66 31.96 19.05
CA GLU A 254 -38.07 32.37 20.32
C GLU A 254 -36.57 32.04 20.32
N ASP A 255 -35.74 33.07 20.51
CA ASP A 255 -34.29 33.01 20.38
C ASP A 255 -33.66 32.45 21.68
N HIS A 256 -33.64 31.13 21.83
CA HIS A 256 -33.07 30.42 22.98
C HIS A 256 -32.10 29.31 22.54
N LEU A 257 -30.93 29.70 22.03
CA LEU A 257 -29.82 28.79 21.74
C LEU A 257 -28.62 29.07 22.66
N GLN A 258 -28.51 28.31 23.77
CA GLN A 258 -27.23 28.10 24.44
C GLN A 258 -26.52 26.93 23.76
N VAL A 259 -25.57 27.26 22.87
CA VAL A 259 -24.63 26.27 22.33
C VAL A 259 -23.58 26.02 23.41
N ASP A 260 -23.69 24.89 24.10
CA ASP A 260 -22.66 24.41 25.01
C ASP A 260 -21.47 23.94 24.15
N GLU A 261 -20.49 24.82 23.94
CA GLU A 261 -19.20 24.45 23.37
C GLU A 261 -18.50 23.51 24.37
N ASN A 262 -18.74 22.21 24.27
CA ASN A 262 -17.89 21.22 24.94
C ASN A 262 -16.59 21.08 24.13
N PRO A 263 -15.44 21.61 24.60
CA PRO A 263 -14.18 21.50 23.90
C PRO A 263 -13.48 20.23 24.41
N ALA A 264 -13.91 19.06 23.95
CA ALA A 264 -13.20 17.82 24.23
C ALA A 264 -13.35 16.80 23.09
N LEU A 265 -12.34 16.84 22.20
CA LEU A 265 -11.61 15.72 21.57
C LEU A 265 -12.40 14.48 21.12
#